data_AF-A0A7W9DPH9-F1
#
_entry.id   AF-A0A7W9DPH9-F1
#
_cell.length_a   1.000
_cell.length_b   1.000
_cell.length_c   1.000
_cell.angle_alpha   90.00
_cell.angle_beta   90.00
_cell.angle_gamma   90.00
#
_symmetry.space_group_name_H-M   'P 1'
#
loop_
_entity.id
_entity.type
_entity.pdbx_description
1 polymer ?
#
loop_
_entity_poly.entity_id
_entity_poly.type
_entity_poly.pdbx_seq_one_letter_code
_entity_poly.pdbx_strand_id
1 'polypeptide(L)'
;MRSEISLAQLGEELTQLAGLSDIAPLSEEEVQALEGIVGAPLPKEFRSFLLRFGRGVRPGPVLDLEWITDETLREQGSFAEEPEAAVSVSASFPISRAHVDRLPLLAAKGTKPILWIDKPMPGTMFLCYHGCTWISMLAMNGELAGTVWMTEMGWIMRGGLRAEVRQRGVEPLTSSLQRRTLLTPDMRLPRSGLLALPRELSVINAVLLCSTRWHAG
;
A
#
# COMPACT_ATOMS: atom_id res chain seq x y z
N MET A 1 20.01 7.40 13.04
CA MET A 1 20.88 7.78 11.90
C MET A 1 20.24 7.22 10.64
N ARG A 2 19.62 8.06 9.81
CA ARG A 2 19.20 7.67 8.44
C ARG A 2 20.08 8.47 7.50
N SER A 3 20.93 7.79 6.73
CA SER A 3 21.68 8.44 5.67
C SER A 3 20.69 9.02 4.66
N GLU A 4 20.85 10.29 4.32
CA GLU A 4 20.20 10.94 3.20
C GLU A 4 20.85 10.41 1.91
N ILE A 5 20.59 9.16 1.56
CA ILE A 5 20.96 8.60 0.26
C ILE A 5 19.95 9.13 -0.76
N SER A 6 20.43 9.90 -1.73
CA SER A 6 19.60 10.35 -2.85
C SER A 6 19.14 9.17 -3.70
N LEU A 7 18.03 9.32 -4.42
CA LEU A 7 17.52 8.28 -5.34
C LEU A 7 18.54 7.85 -6.40
N ALA A 8 19.38 8.78 -6.87
CA ALA A 8 20.44 8.49 -7.83
C ALA A 8 21.52 7.61 -7.20
N GLN A 9 21.99 7.98 -6.01
CA GLN A 9 22.97 7.19 -5.25
C GLN A 9 22.43 5.79 -4.91
N LEU A 10 21.16 5.70 -4.53
CA LEU A 10 20.52 4.40 -4.29
C LEU A 10 20.47 3.54 -5.56
N GLY A 11 20.20 4.14 -6.72
CA GLY A 11 20.23 3.44 -8.00
C GLY A 11 21.64 2.96 -8.38
N GLU A 12 22.67 3.75 -8.07
CA GLU A 12 24.07 3.36 -8.24
C GLU A 12 24.46 2.22 -7.30
N GLU A 13 24.13 2.32 -6.01
CA GLU A 13 24.36 1.25 -5.02
C GLU A 13 23.67 -0.05 -5.43
N LEU A 14 22.41 0.01 -5.86
CA LEU A 14 21.72 -1.16 -6.39
C LEU A 14 22.39 -1.71 -7.63
N THR A 15 22.89 -0.87 -8.52
CA THR A 15 23.56 -1.34 -9.74
C THR A 15 24.88 -2.05 -9.41
N GLN A 16 25.61 -1.53 -8.42
CA GLN A 16 26.81 -2.18 -7.89
C GLN A 16 26.46 -3.52 -7.24
N LEU A 17 25.44 -3.58 -6.39
CA LEU A 17 24.96 -4.82 -5.78
C LEU A 17 24.42 -5.81 -6.81
N ALA A 18 23.72 -5.34 -7.85
CA ALA A 18 23.21 -6.17 -8.93
C ALA A 18 24.34 -6.85 -9.70
N GLY A 19 25.46 -6.16 -9.93
CA GLY A 19 26.65 -6.76 -10.52
C GLY A 19 27.30 -7.86 -9.67
N LEU A 20 26.94 -7.94 -8.38
CA LEU A 20 27.39 -8.95 -7.42
C LEU A 20 26.31 -9.98 -7.08
N SER A 21 25.10 -9.83 -7.60
CA SER A 21 23.91 -10.59 -7.23
C SER A 21 23.62 -11.66 -8.27
N ASP A 22 23.35 -12.89 -7.82
CA ASP A 22 22.88 -13.99 -8.67
C ASP A 22 21.38 -13.89 -9.01
N ILE A 23 20.72 -12.79 -8.63
CA ILE A 23 19.31 -12.57 -8.96
C ILE A 23 19.21 -12.07 -10.40
N ALA A 24 18.69 -12.93 -11.27
CA ALA A 24 18.41 -12.57 -12.64
C ALA A 24 17.31 -11.50 -12.72
N PRO A 25 17.46 -10.51 -13.63
CA PRO A 25 16.35 -9.65 -14.02
C PRO A 25 15.16 -10.47 -14.52
N LEU A 26 13.93 -9.97 -14.30
CA LEU A 26 12.76 -10.61 -14.89
C LEU A 26 12.73 -10.36 -16.40
N SER A 27 12.21 -11.33 -17.15
CA SER A 27 11.91 -11.14 -18.57
C SER A 27 10.65 -10.29 -18.76
N GLU A 28 10.45 -9.76 -19.97
CA GLU A 28 9.22 -9.04 -20.32
C GLU A 28 7.99 -9.94 -20.18
N GLU A 29 8.11 -11.23 -20.52
CA GLU A 29 7.04 -12.21 -20.40
C GLU A 29 6.65 -12.46 -18.93
N GLU A 30 7.63 -12.54 -18.03
CA GLU A 30 7.38 -12.70 -16.59
C GLU A 30 6.68 -11.46 -16.00
N VAL A 31 7.13 -10.27 -16.41
CA VAL A 31 6.51 -9.00 -15.97
C VAL A 31 5.09 -8.87 -16.53
N GLN A 32 4.87 -9.25 -17.78
CA GLN A 32 3.53 -9.26 -18.38
C GLN A 32 2.60 -10.30 -17.72
N ALA A 33 3.14 -11.46 -17.32
CA ALA A 33 2.37 -12.45 -16.56
C ALA A 33 1.92 -11.88 -15.22
N LEU A 34 2.80 -11.18 -14.50
CA LEU A 34 2.44 -10.48 -13.26
C LEU A 34 1.39 -9.39 -13.50
N GLU A 35 1.54 -8.54 -14.53
CA GLU A 35 0.54 -7.55 -14.94
C GLU A 35 -0.82 -8.21 -15.24
N GLY A 36 -0.83 -9.39 -15.86
CA GLY A 36 -2.02 -10.18 -16.14
C GLY A 36 -2.73 -10.68 -14.88
N ILE A 37 -1.99 -11.17 -13.90
CA ILE A 37 -2.53 -11.61 -12.60
C ILE A 37 -3.10 -10.43 -11.82
N VAL A 38 -2.35 -9.32 -11.78
CA VAL A 38 -2.77 -8.07 -11.14
C VAL A 38 -4.02 -7.52 -11.81
N GLY A 39 -4.17 -7.71 -13.12
CA GLY A 39 -5.28 -7.19 -13.90
C GLY A 39 -5.11 -5.72 -14.29
N ALA A 40 -3.89 -5.19 -14.22
CA ALA A 40 -3.52 -3.84 -14.62
C ALA A 40 -2.02 -3.75 -14.96
N PRO A 41 -1.62 -2.81 -15.85
CA PRO A 41 -0.21 -2.54 -16.08
C PRO A 41 0.46 -2.02 -14.81
N LEU A 42 1.71 -2.43 -14.58
CA LEU A 42 2.50 -1.95 -13.44
C LEU A 42 2.93 -0.50 -13.69
N PRO A 43 3.09 0.31 -12.63
CA PRO A 43 3.72 1.63 -12.75
C PRO A 43 5.08 1.52 -13.45
N LYS A 44 5.34 2.45 -14.39
CA LYS A 44 6.51 2.39 -15.29
C LYS A 44 7.83 2.19 -14.53
N GLU A 45 7.99 2.86 -13.41
CA GLU A 45 9.18 2.80 -12.56
C GLU A 45 9.33 1.42 -11.90
N PHE A 46 8.21 0.83 -11.43
CA PHE A 46 8.19 -0.51 -10.85
C PHE A 46 8.45 -1.59 -11.91
N ARG A 47 7.82 -1.46 -13.08
CA ARG A 47 8.09 -2.33 -14.23
C ARG A 47 9.57 -2.29 -14.62
N SER A 48 10.13 -1.09 -14.76
CA SER A 48 11.55 -0.89 -15.09
C SER A 48 12.48 -1.46 -14.03
N PHE A 49 12.08 -1.41 -12.75
CA PHE A 49 12.81 -2.03 -11.66
C PHE A 49 12.84 -3.56 -11.81
N LEU A 50 11.70 -4.22 -12.05
CA LEU A 50 11.66 -5.67 -12.22
C LEU A 50 12.47 -6.14 -13.44
N LEU A 51 12.41 -5.41 -14.55
CA LEU A 51 13.16 -5.72 -15.78
C LEU A 51 14.67 -5.52 -15.62
N ARG A 52 15.12 -4.69 -14.67
CA ARG A 52 16.54 -4.38 -14.47
C ARG A 52 17.16 -5.14 -13.30
N PHE A 53 16.42 -5.30 -12.22
CA PHE A 53 16.89 -5.86 -10.95
C PHE A 53 16.16 -7.12 -10.56
N GLY A 54 15.21 -7.58 -11.37
CA GLY A 54 14.45 -8.78 -11.11
C GLY A 54 13.63 -8.64 -9.83
N ARG A 55 13.75 -9.65 -8.97
CA ARG A 55 13.09 -9.63 -7.66
C ARG A 55 13.81 -8.70 -6.66
N GLY A 56 15.03 -8.23 -6.95
CA GLY A 56 15.83 -7.42 -6.04
C GLY A 56 17.32 -7.72 -6.19
N VAL A 57 18.14 -7.32 -5.21
CA VAL A 57 19.59 -7.52 -5.25
C VAL A 57 20.09 -8.19 -3.97
N ARG A 58 21.12 -9.03 -4.05
CA ARG A 58 21.84 -9.59 -2.90
C ARG A 58 23.25 -8.99 -2.76
N PRO A 59 23.75 -8.80 -1.52
CA PRO A 59 23.03 -8.85 -0.25
C PRO A 59 22.05 -7.67 -0.16
N GLY A 60 20.77 -7.98 0.03
CA GLY A 60 19.70 -7.00 -0.07
C GLY A 60 18.34 -7.68 -0.12
N PRO A 61 17.28 -6.86 -0.09
CA PRO A 61 15.92 -7.34 -0.03
C PRO A 61 15.47 -7.93 -1.39
N VAL A 62 14.63 -8.95 -1.33
CA VAL A 62 14.09 -9.65 -2.49
C VAL A 62 12.57 -9.69 -2.37
N LEU A 63 11.88 -9.29 -3.44
CA LEU A 63 10.44 -9.40 -3.58
C LEU A 63 10.04 -10.87 -3.72
N ASP A 64 9.02 -11.24 -2.95
CA ASP A 64 8.37 -12.54 -3.06
C ASP A 64 7.22 -12.42 -4.06
N LEU A 65 7.50 -12.69 -5.34
CA LEU A 65 6.49 -12.61 -6.41
C LEU A 65 5.41 -13.68 -6.28
N GLU A 66 5.72 -14.81 -5.64
CA GLU A 66 4.75 -15.86 -5.37
C GLU A 66 3.75 -15.35 -4.33
N TRP A 67 4.23 -14.76 -3.23
CA TRP A 67 3.36 -14.12 -2.25
C TRP A 67 2.50 -13.01 -2.85
N ILE A 68 3.08 -12.13 -3.69
CA ILE A 68 2.31 -11.06 -4.37
C ILE A 68 1.19 -11.66 -5.22
N THR A 69 1.51 -12.71 -5.96
CA THR A 69 0.54 -13.42 -6.81
C THR A 69 -0.58 -14.04 -5.99
N ASP A 70 -0.23 -14.83 -4.97
CA ASP A 70 -1.19 -15.53 -4.11
C ASP A 70 -2.10 -14.55 -3.38
N GLU A 71 -1.53 -13.46 -2.85
CA GLU A 71 -2.29 -12.45 -2.12
C GLU A 71 -3.24 -11.68 -3.06
N THR A 72 -2.79 -11.37 -4.28
CA THR A 72 -3.62 -10.72 -5.30
C THR A 72 -4.80 -11.62 -5.69
N LEU A 73 -4.56 -12.90 -5.94
CA LEU A 73 -5.61 -13.87 -6.25
C LEU A 73 -6.57 -14.07 -5.08
N ARG A 74 -6.06 -14.08 -3.85
CA ARG A 74 -6.89 -14.16 -2.64
C ARG A 74 -7.80 -12.96 -2.51
N GLU A 75 -7.28 -11.75 -2.69
CA GLU A 75 -8.06 -10.50 -2.63
C GLU A 75 -9.14 -10.47 -3.72
N GLN A 76 -8.80 -10.84 -4.96
CA GLN A 76 -9.75 -10.98 -6.06
C GLN A 76 -10.86 -11.99 -5.75
N GLY A 77 -10.51 -13.12 -5.10
CA GLY A 77 -11.46 -14.12 -4.64
C GLY A 77 -12.43 -13.56 -3.58
N SER A 78 -11.93 -12.83 -2.59
CA SER A 78 -12.78 -12.18 -1.57
C SER A 78 -13.74 -11.15 -2.19
N PHE A 79 -13.31 -10.40 -3.21
CA PHE A 79 -14.18 -9.45 -3.91
C PHE A 79 -15.24 -10.09 -4.80
N ALA A 80 -15.03 -11.33 -5.26
CA ALA A 80 -16.07 -12.07 -5.95
C ALA A 80 -17.22 -12.48 -5.01
N GLU A 81 -16.92 -12.67 -3.72
CA GLU A 81 -17.92 -12.97 -2.68
C GLU A 81 -18.68 -11.71 -2.21
N GLU A 82 -18.02 -10.54 -2.23
CA GLU A 82 -18.58 -9.24 -1.79
C GLU A 82 -18.37 -8.13 -2.86
N PRO A 83 -19.08 -8.18 -4.00
CA PRO A 83 -18.83 -7.30 -5.14
C PRO A 83 -19.07 -5.81 -4.84
N GLU A 84 -19.92 -5.49 -3.86
CA GLU A 84 -20.15 -4.11 -3.39
C GLU A 84 -18.98 -3.52 -2.60
N ALA A 85 -18.13 -4.37 -2.03
CA ALA A 85 -16.91 -3.97 -1.31
C ALA A 85 -15.67 -3.98 -2.23
N ALA A 86 -15.79 -4.58 -3.42
CA ALA A 86 -14.71 -4.70 -4.38
C ALA A 86 -14.18 -3.33 -4.82
N VAL A 87 -12.87 -3.16 -4.74
CA VAL A 87 -12.17 -2.00 -5.31
C VAL A 87 -11.34 -2.45 -6.50
N SER A 88 -11.34 -1.64 -7.55
CA SER A 88 -10.54 -1.91 -8.73
C SER A 88 -9.10 -1.47 -8.52
N VAL A 89 -8.15 -2.35 -8.85
CA VAL A 89 -6.73 -2.00 -8.99
C VAL A 89 -6.49 -0.94 -10.08
N SER A 90 -7.40 -0.86 -11.08
CA SER A 90 -7.36 0.15 -12.14
C SER A 90 -7.95 1.50 -11.72
N ALA A 91 -8.61 1.58 -10.56
CA ALA A 91 -9.10 2.85 -10.04
C ALA A 91 -7.95 3.72 -9.55
N SER A 92 -8.15 5.04 -9.50
CA SER A 92 -7.13 5.95 -8.98
C SER A 92 -6.88 5.72 -7.49
N PHE A 93 -5.62 5.71 -7.09
CA PHE A 93 -5.23 5.78 -5.68
C PHE A 93 -5.82 7.07 -5.06
N PRO A 94 -6.53 7.00 -3.92
CA PRO A 94 -7.34 8.11 -3.43
C PRO A 94 -6.51 9.21 -2.75
N ILE A 95 -5.21 8.98 -2.53
CA ILE A 95 -4.32 9.96 -1.91
C ILE A 95 -3.63 10.80 -2.97
N SER A 96 -4.00 12.08 -2.99
CA SER A 96 -3.29 13.14 -3.71
C SER A 96 -2.05 13.65 -2.96
N ARG A 97 -1.19 14.38 -3.68
CA ARG A 97 -0.04 15.11 -3.13
C ARG A 97 -0.45 16.06 -2.01
N ALA A 98 -1.60 16.72 -2.15
CA ALA A 98 -2.10 17.65 -1.14
C ALA A 98 -2.32 16.98 0.23
N HIS A 99 -2.66 15.69 0.28
CA HIS A 99 -2.74 14.95 1.54
C HIS A 99 -1.35 14.74 2.15
N VAL A 100 -0.36 14.39 1.33
CA VAL A 100 1.03 14.18 1.75
C VAL A 100 1.65 15.48 2.28
N ASP A 101 1.43 16.59 1.57
CA ASP A 101 1.96 17.91 1.95
C ASP A 101 1.39 18.42 3.28
N ARG A 102 0.25 17.89 3.72
CA ARG A 102 -0.35 18.19 5.03
C ARG A 102 0.31 17.41 6.18
N LEU A 103 1.05 16.33 5.92
CA LEU A 103 1.62 15.50 6.98
C LEU A 103 2.65 16.24 7.86
N PRO A 104 3.60 17.03 7.31
CA PRO A 104 4.48 17.86 8.13
C PRO A 104 3.71 18.86 8.99
N LEU A 105 2.61 19.42 8.46
CA LEU A 105 1.77 20.36 9.20
C LEU A 105 1.04 19.69 10.38
N LEU A 106 0.60 18.43 10.21
CA LEU A 106 0.01 17.65 11.31
C LEU A 106 1.06 17.36 12.39
N ALA A 107 2.27 16.97 11.99
CA ALA A 107 3.36 16.72 12.92
C ALA A 107 3.74 18.00 13.70
N ALA A 108 3.84 19.15 13.02
CA ALA A 108 4.11 20.44 13.66
C ALA A 108 3.04 20.85 14.68
N LYS A 109 1.79 20.38 14.50
CA LYS A 109 0.67 20.56 15.43
C LYS A 109 0.63 19.52 16.55
N GLY A 110 1.67 18.68 16.69
CA GLY A 110 1.71 17.59 17.67
C GLY A 110 0.75 16.44 17.37
N THR A 111 0.17 16.39 16.17
CA THR A 111 -0.70 15.30 15.72
C THR A 111 0.11 14.22 15.03
N LYS A 112 -0.23 12.94 15.25
CA LYS A 112 0.42 11.84 14.53
C LYS A 112 0.18 12.01 13.01
N PRO A 113 1.23 12.04 12.17
CA PRO A 113 1.10 12.24 10.72
C PRO A 113 0.68 10.94 10.03
N ILE A 114 -0.54 10.49 10.32
CA ILE A 114 -1.14 9.26 9.82
C ILE A 114 -2.35 9.63 8.97
N LEU A 115 -2.39 9.15 7.72
CA LEU A 115 -3.60 9.24 6.89
C LEU A 115 -4.49 8.06 7.23
N TRP A 116 -5.75 8.31 7.59
CA TRP A 116 -6.72 7.25 7.85
C TRP A 116 -7.55 7.04 6.60
N ILE A 117 -7.56 5.81 6.09
CA ILE A 117 -8.28 5.45 4.86
C ILE A 117 -9.00 4.15 5.11
N ASP A 118 -10.22 4.08 4.59
CA ASP A 118 -11.00 2.85 4.61
C ASP A 118 -10.39 1.82 3.66
N LYS A 119 -10.56 0.55 4.02
CA LYS A 119 -10.11 -0.59 3.21
C LYS A 119 -11.34 -1.33 2.69
N PRO A 120 -11.24 -1.96 1.51
CA PRO A 120 -10.05 -2.07 0.65
C PRO A 120 -9.70 -0.77 -0.09
N MET A 121 -8.44 -0.62 -0.53
CA MET A 121 -7.95 0.64 -1.10
C MET A 121 -7.91 0.58 -2.63
N PRO A 122 -8.66 1.44 -3.35
CA PRO A 122 -8.62 1.44 -4.80
C PRO A 122 -7.23 1.83 -5.31
N GLY A 123 -6.85 1.27 -6.46
CA GLY A 123 -5.59 1.63 -7.09
C GLY A 123 -4.35 1.15 -6.35
N THR A 124 -4.42 0.07 -5.58
CA THR A 124 -3.26 -0.50 -4.89
C THR A 124 -3.05 -1.98 -5.18
N MET A 125 -1.80 -2.43 -5.04
CA MET A 125 -1.39 -3.84 -5.09
C MET A 125 -0.52 -4.14 -3.87
N PHE A 126 -0.65 -5.31 -3.25
CA PHE A 126 0.24 -5.71 -2.15
C PHE A 126 1.66 -6.02 -2.65
N LEU A 127 2.67 -5.66 -1.86
CA LEU A 127 4.09 -5.90 -2.17
C LEU A 127 4.75 -6.89 -1.22
N CYS A 128 4.54 -6.70 0.08
CA CYS A 128 5.14 -7.56 1.09
C CYS A 128 4.38 -7.43 2.41
N TYR A 129 4.52 -8.46 3.24
CA TYR A 129 4.05 -8.50 4.61
C TYR A 129 5.20 -8.26 5.60
N HIS A 130 5.00 -7.37 6.56
CA HIS A 130 6.00 -6.99 7.58
C HIS A 130 5.61 -7.54 8.95
N GLY A 131 5.36 -8.86 9.02
CA GLY A 131 4.88 -9.52 10.23
C GLY A 131 3.42 -9.14 10.58
N CYS A 132 2.96 -9.53 11.78
CA CYS A 132 1.53 -9.65 12.17
C CYS A 132 0.59 -8.51 11.76
N THR A 133 1.10 -7.27 11.68
CA THR A 133 0.27 -6.06 11.67
C THR A 133 0.50 -5.12 10.51
N TRP A 134 1.50 -5.30 9.65
CA TRP A 134 1.85 -4.29 8.65
C TRP A 134 2.04 -4.89 7.26
N ILE A 135 1.59 -4.16 6.25
CA ILE A 135 1.74 -4.51 4.84
C ILE A 135 2.25 -3.30 4.06
N SER A 136 3.07 -3.57 3.04
CA SER A 136 3.41 -2.59 2.01
C SER A 136 2.50 -2.76 0.80
N MET A 137 2.03 -1.64 0.27
CA MET A 137 1.18 -1.56 -0.91
C MET A 137 1.82 -0.62 -1.94
N LEU A 138 1.84 -1.01 -3.20
CA LEU A 138 2.19 -0.15 -4.33
C LEU A 138 0.95 0.64 -4.76
N ALA A 139 1.06 1.95 -4.90
CA ALA A 139 0.06 2.75 -5.60
C ALA A 139 0.19 2.48 -7.11
N MET A 140 -0.84 1.87 -7.69
CA MET A 140 -0.87 1.43 -9.08
C MET A 140 -1.23 2.57 -10.04
N ASN A 141 -2.17 3.43 -9.62
CA ASN A 141 -2.76 4.47 -10.47
C ASN A 141 -2.94 5.78 -9.70
N GLY A 142 -3.12 6.89 -10.42
CA GLY A 142 -3.34 8.22 -9.84
C GLY A 142 -2.06 9.04 -9.67
N GLU A 143 -2.16 10.18 -8.96
CA GLU A 143 -1.08 11.16 -8.84
C GLU A 143 0.21 10.60 -8.20
N LEU A 144 0.06 9.58 -7.36
CA LEU A 144 1.15 8.96 -6.60
C LEU A 144 1.47 7.55 -7.12
N ALA A 145 1.11 7.20 -8.36
CA ALA A 145 1.46 5.90 -8.95
C ALA A 145 2.98 5.63 -8.86
N GLY A 146 3.36 4.38 -8.59
CA GLY A 146 4.75 3.95 -8.40
C GLY A 146 5.32 4.19 -7.00
N THR A 147 4.55 4.82 -6.09
CA THR A 147 4.96 5.00 -4.69
C THR A 147 4.51 3.85 -3.81
N VAL A 148 5.26 3.59 -2.74
CA VAL A 148 4.93 2.52 -1.78
C VAL A 148 4.44 3.09 -0.46
N TRP A 149 3.40 2.48 0.05
CA TRP A 149 2.68 2.88 1.25
C TRP A 149 2.67 1.75 2.24
N MET A 150 2.70 2.10 3.53
CA MET A 150 2.63 1.11 4.60
C MET A 150 1.34 1.32 5.38
N THR A 151 0.64 0.23 5.67
CA THR A 151 -0.64 0.26 6.39
C THR A 151 -0.81 -0.90 7.34
N GLU A 152 -1.61 -0.70 8.39
CA GLU A 152 -1.92 -1.75 9.36
C GLU A 152 -2.93 -2.77 8.82
N MET A 153 -2.70 -4.06 9.07
CA MET A 153 -3.50 -5.24 8.66
C MET A 153 -4.85 -5.39 9.38
N GLY A 154 -5.44 -4.31 9.90
CA GLY A 154 -6.64 -4.34 10.74
C GLY A 154 -7.90 -5.00 10.15
N TRP A 155 -7.85 -5.46 8.89
CA TRP A 155 -8.97 -6.03 8.13
C TRP A 155 -8.90 -7.56 7.94
N ILE A 156 -7.71 -8.18 7.81
CA ILE A 156 -7.61 -9.63 7.50
C ILE A 156 -8.04 -10.53 8.67
N MET A 157 -7.99 -10.03 9.91
CA MET A 157 -8.15 -10.86 11.11
C MET A 157 -9.58 -10.94 11.66
N ARG A 158 -10.59 -10.35 11.00
CA ARG A 158 -11.99 -10.44 11.45
C ARG A 158 -12.91 -10.84 10.31
N GLY A 159 -12.93 -12.12 10.00
CA GLY A 159 -13.91 -12.72 9.10
C GLY A 159 -15.34 -12.38 9.53
N GLY A 160 -16.07 -11.74 8.62
CA GLY A 160 -17.48 -11.39 8.75
C GLY A 160 -17.71 -9.90 8.96
N LEU A 161 -18.03 -9.16 7.89
CA LEU A 161 -18.58 -7.81 8.05
C LEU A 161 -19.51 -7.38 6.91
N ARG A 162 -20.79 -7.31 7.27
CA ARG A 162 -21.88 -6.68 6.53
C ARG A 162 -21.66 -5.15 6.51
N ALA A 163 -21.58 -4.54 5.34
CA ALA A 163 -21.38 -3.09 5.20
C ALA A 163 -22.71 -2.30 5.28
N GLU A 164 -22.75 -1.24 6.09
CA GLU A 164 -23.79 -0.20 6.04
C GLU A 164 -23.13 1.14 5.66
N VAL A 165 -23.58 1.74 4.55
CA VAL A 165 -23.07 3.03 4.04
C VAL A 165 -23.81 4.16 4.74
N ARG A 166 -23.09 5.04 5.45
CA ARG A 166 -23.62 6.34 5.91
C ARG A 166 -22.84 7.49 5.30
N GLN A 167 -23.51 8.31 4.50
CA GLN A 167 -23.08 9.67 4.21
C GLN A 167 -23.28 10.52 5.47
N ARG A 168 -22.20 11.05 6.06
CA ARG A 168 -22.34 12.17 7.01
C ARG A 168 -22.41 13.47 6.22
N GLY A 169 -23.65 13.92 5.99
CA GLY A 169 -23.91 15.32 5.68
C GLY A 169 -23.40 16.21 6.81
N VAL A 170 -22.66 17.25 6.43
CA VAL A 170 -22.43 18.40 7.30
C VAL A 170 -23.71 19.22 7.28
N GLU A 171 -24.46 19.25 8.37
CA GLU A 171 -25.55 20.22 8.54
C GLU A 171 -25.51 20.90 9.92
N PRO A 172 -26.00 22.15 10.00
CA PRO A 172 -25.73 23.07 11.09
C PRO A 172 -26.69 22.89 12.28
N LEU A 173 -26.24 23.37 13.44
CA LEU A 173 -27.00 23.44 14.69
C LEU A 173 -28.31 24.23 14.49
N THR A 174 -29.48 23.60 14.73
CA THR A 174 -30.59 24.14 15.57
C THR A 174 -31.71 23.10 15.85
N SER A 175 -32.10 23.06 17.14
CA SER A 175 -33.37 22.67 17.79
C SER A 175 -34.13 21.34 17.49
N SER A 176 -34.14 20.48 18.52
CA SER A 176 -35.26 19.72 19.11
C SER A 176 -36.36 19.08 18.24
N LEU A 177 -36.46 17.75 18.24
CA LEU A 177 -37.55 16.99 18.90
C LEU A 177 -37.30 15.47 18.84
N GLN A 178 -37.73 14.77 19.89
CA GLN A 178 -37.55 13.33 20.13
C GLN A 178 -38.34 12.45 19.15
N ARG A 179 -37.70 11.38 18.63
CA ARG A 179 -38.32 10.05 18.53
C ARG A 179 -37.31 8.96 18.88
N ARG A 180 -37.69 8.13 19.84
CA ARG A 180 -37.02 6.88 20.21
C ARG A 180 -37.11 5.91 19.03
N THR A 181 -35.98 5.38 18.58
CA THR A 181 -35.91 4.15 17.78
C THR A 181 -34.69 3.37 18.24
N LEU A 182 -34.85 2.05 18.29
CA LEU A 182 -34.02 1.05 18.95
C LEU A 182 -32.52 1.19 18.60
N LEU A 183 -31.69 1.30 19.65
CA LEU A 183 -30.24 1.22 19.55
C LEU A 183 -29.84 -0.25 19.33
N THR A 184 -29.50 -0.60 18.10
CA THR A 184 -28.55 -1.70 17.86
C THR A 184 -27.14 -1.22 18.22
N PRO A 185 -26.25 -2.10 18.73
CA PRO A 185 -24.89 -1.72 19.06
C PRO A 185 -24.13 -1.27 17.80
N ASP A 186 -23.62 -0.05 17.90
CA ASP A 186 -22.84 0.71 16.92
C ASP A 186 -21.48 0.01 16.68
N MET A 187 -21.39 -0.87 15.68
CA MET A 187 -20.12 -1.49 15.27
C MET A 187 -19.39 -0.59 14.28
N ARG A 188 -18.41 0.16 14.77
CA ARG A 188 -17.51 0.96 13.93
C ARG A 188 -16.53 0.05 13.20
N LEU A 189 -16.37 0.28 11.89
CA LEU A 189 -15.26 -0.29 11.13
C LEU A 189 -13.91 0.17 11.74
N PRO A 190 -12.91 -0.72 11.85
CA PRO A 190 -11.58 -0.33 12.29
C PRO A 190 -10.93 0.54 11.21
N ARG A 191 -10.69 1.82 11.53
CA ARG A 191 -9.86 2.69 10.72
C ARG A 191 -8.41 2.19 10.80
N SER A 192 -7.74 2.06 9.67
CA SER A 192 -6.31 1.70 9.62
C SER A 192 -5.47 2.92 9.32
N GLY A 193 -4.35 3.06 10.04
CA GLY A 193 -3.39 4.13 9.80
C GLY A 193 -2.54 3.82 8.56
N LEU A 194 -2.37 4.82 7.71
CA LEU A 194 -1.42 4.83 6.61
C LEU A 194 -0.26 5.77 7.00
N LEU A 195 0.95 5.24 6.99
CA LEU A 195 2.15 6.06 7.14
C LEU A 195 2.70 6.35 5.75
N ALA A 196 2.71 7.64 5.39
CA ALA A 196 3.43 8.05 4.19
C ALA A 196 4.92 7.91 4.45
N LEU A 197 5.53 7.08 3.62
CA LEU A 197 6.97 6.95 3.53
C LEU A 197 7.49 8.25 2.85
N PRO A 198 8.54 8.92 3.38
CA PRO A 198 9.07 10.14 2.78
C PRO A 198 9.36 10.00 1.28
N ARG A 199 9.27 11.13 0.57
CA ARG A 199 9.27 11.32 -0.89
C ARG A 199 10.40 10.61 -1.67
N GLU A 200 11.45 10.22 -0.98
CA GLU A 200 12.66 9.61 -1.52
C GLU A 200 12.63 8.08 -1.46
N LEU A 201 11.54 7.50 -0.98
CA LEU A 201 11.38 6.05 -0.94
C LEU A 201 10.82 5.58 -2.30
N SER A 202 11.70 5.40 -3.28
CA SER A 202 11.40 4.64 -4.50
C SER A 202 10.97 3.21 -4.15
N VAL A 203 10.42 2.48 -5.12
CA VAL A 203 10.21 1.02 -5.07
C VAL A 203 11.34 0.31 -4.31
N ILE A 204 12.58 0.67 -4.65
CA ILE A 204 13.82 0.15 -4.08
C ILE A 204 13.85 0.29 -2.55
N ASN A 205 13.46 1.44 -2.06
CA ASN A 205 13.49 1.80 -0.66
C ASN A 205 12.37 1.10 0.14
N ALA A 206 11.25 0.77 -0.51
CA ALA A 206 10.26 -0.11 0.08
C ALA A 206 10.74 -1.56 0.15
N VAL A 207 11.43 -2.04 -0.88
CA VAL A 207 12.08 -3.36 -0.87
C VAL A 207 13.08 -3.37 0.31
N LEU A 208 13.88 -2.32 0.51
CA LEU A 208 14.82 -2.17 1.65
C LEU A 208 14.13 -2.11 3.03
N LEU A 209 12.97 -1.46 3.12
CA LEU A 209 12.16 -1.47 4.34
C LEU A 209 11.57 -2.86 4.64
N CYS A 210 11.27 -3.68 3.63
CA CYS A 210 10.82 -5.08 3.82
C CYS A 210 11.90 -5.98 4.47
N SER A 211 13.20 -5.80 4.20
CA SER A 211 14.23 -6.69 4.80
C SER A 211 14.82 -6.19 6.13
N THR A 212 14.93 -4.88 6.34
CA THR A 212 15.60 -4.34 7.55
C THR A 212 14.86 -4.65 8.85
N ARG A 213 13.56 -4.97 8.81
CA ARG A 213 12.81 -5.42 9.99
C ARG A 213 12.94 -6.92 10.27
N TRP A 214 13.43 -7.72 9.32
CA TRP A 214 13.55 -9.17 9.45
C TRP A 214 14.77 -9.62 10.27
N HIS A 215 15.78 -8.76 10.43
CA HIS A 215 17.01 -9.04 11.19
C HIS A 215 17.11 -8.31 12.54
N ALA A 216 16.06 -7.60 12.96
CA ALA A 216 16.03 -6.86 14.23
C ALA A 216 15.21 -7.54 15.33
N GLY A 217 14.94 -8.84 15.20
CA GLY A 217 14.23 -9.67 16.19
C GLY A 217 15.12 -10.79 16.71
#